data_AF-A0A2K0TDM9-F1
#
_entry.id   AF-A0A2K0TDM9-F1
#
_cell.length_a   1.000
_cell.length_b   1.000
_cell.length_c   1.000
_cell.angle_alpha   90.00
_cell.angle_beta   90.00
_cell.angle_gamma   90.00
#
_symmetry.space_group_name_H-M   'P 1'
#
loop_
_entity.id
_entity.type
_entity.pdbx_description
1 polymer ?
#
loop_
_entity_poly.entity_id
_entity_poly.type
_entity_poly.pdbx_seq_one_letter_code
_entity_poly.pdbx_strand_id
1 'polypeptide(L)'
;MDPSLVALGYFRPHNLTNWVEFQELNESARDLLRKPQAASYELGIGIVPVPGEDKAVVLASVILMNAQSRGIIRLRSNDPDAQPIIHLNYLQHPYDRRVLIEAIKQTLDLMLHSDLPVSKQIEGPTSTSDEDILVQVSSFWQAIGH
;
A
#
# COMPACT_ATOMS: atom_id res chain seq x y z
N MET A 1 -10.87 -14.61 23.79
CA MET A 1 -10.42 -14.04 22.52
C MET A 1 -9.09 -14.67 22.22
N ASP A 2 -8.98 -15.42 21.13
CA ASP A 2 -7.68 -15.96 20.73
C ASP A 2 -6.79 -14.80 20.28
N PRO A 3 -5.52 -14.75 20.73
CA PRO A 3 -4.65 -13.62 20.45
C PRO A 3 -4.33 -13.55 18.96
N SER A 4 -4.61 -12.41 18.32
CA SER A 4 -4.12 -12.12 16.98
C SER A 4 -2.64 -11.79 17.04
N LEU A 5 -1.85 -12.35 16.13
CA LEU A 5 -0.45 -11.99 15.96
C LEU A 5 -0.34 -11.03 14.80
N VAL A 6 0.24 -9.85 15.04
CA VAL A 6 0.51 -8.84 14.02
C VAL A 6 2.00 -8.50 14.03
N ALA A 7 2.63 -8.60 12.87
CA ALA A 7 3.97 -8.10 12.62
C ALA A 7 3.88 -6.87 11.71
N LEU A 8 4.63 -5.82 12.05
CA LEU A 8 4.70 -4.58 11.28
C LEU A 8 6.15 -4.29 10.93
N GLY A 9 6.39 -3.82 9.71
CA GLY A 9 7.71 -3.39 9.28
C GLY A 9 7.64 -2.23 8.28
N TYR A 10 8.69 -1.42 8.28
CA TYR A 10 8.84 -0.25 7.43
C TYR A 10 9.99 -0.50 6.45
N PHE A 11 9.70 -0.44 5.16
CA PHE A 11 10.60 -0.94 4.13
C PHE A 11 10.87 0.12 3.06
N ARG A 12 12.06 0.03 2.49
CA ARG A 12 12.52 0.85 1.37
C ARG A 12 13.17 -0.07 0.34
N PRO A 13 12.72 -0.06 -0.94
CA PRO A 13 13.34 -0.84 -2.00
C PRO A 13 14.85 -0.54 -2.12
N HIS A 14 15.67 -1.59 -2.21
CA HIS A 14 17.14 -1.43 -2.29
C HIS A 14 17.58 -0.69 -3.57
N ASN A 15 16.84 -0.89 -4.66
CA ASN A 15 17.08 -0.29 -5.97
C ASN A 15 16.25 0.99 -6.21
N LEU A 16 15.65 1.58 -5.18
CA LEU A 16 14.77 2.76 -5.29
C LEU A 16 15.39 3.88 -6.15
N THR A 17 16.68 4.14 -5.96
CA THR A 17 17.40 5.21 -6.66
C THR A 17 17.63 4.93 -8.14
N ASN A 18 17.37 3.72 -8.62
CA ASN A 18 17.57 3.35 -10.02
C ASN A 18 16.30 3.56 -10.86
N TRP A 19 15.17 3.86 -10.22
CA TRP A 19 13.88 4.01 -10.90
C TRP A 19 13.75 5.37 -11.57
N VAL A 20 13.16 5.40 -12.76
CA VAL A 20 12.88 6.65 -13.49
C VAL A 20 11.95 7.54 -12.66
N GLU A 21 10.94 6.94 -12.05
CA GLU A 21 9.94 7.64 -11.24
C GLU A 21 10.56 8.29 -9.98
N PHE A 22 11.65 7.73 -9.46
CA PHE A 22 12.41 8.34 -8.38
C PHE A 22 13.29 9.50 -8.89
N GLN A 23 13.93 9.32 -10.03
CA GLN A 23 14.80 10.34 -10.62
C GLN A 23 14.03 11.59 -11.05
N GLU A 24 12.76 11.43 -11.47
CA GLU A 24 11.87 12.53 -11.85
C GLU A 24 11.30 13.33 -10.67
N LEU A 25 11.47 12.87 -9.42
CA LEU A 25 11.02 13.60 -8.24
C LEU A 25 11.73 14.96 -8.11
N ASN A 26 11.12 15.89 -7.37
CA ASN A 26 11.84 17.11 -7.01
C ASN A 26 13.00 16.81 -6.03
N GLU A 27 13.94 17.75 -5.92
CA GLU A 27 15.16 17.58 -5.13
C GLU A 27 14.88 17.28 -3.66
N SER A 28 13.96 18.03 -3.03
CA SER A 28 13.57 17.83 -1.63
C SER A 28 13.02 16.42 -1.38
N ALA A 29 12.18 15.89 -2.28
CA ALA A 29 11.64 14.54 -2.17
C ALA A 29 12.74 13.48 -2.32
N ARG A 30 13.65 13.64 -3.29
CA ARG A 30 14.79 12.71 -3.44
C ARG A 30 15.69 12.72 -2.21
N ASP A 31 15.96 13.89 -1.63
CA ASP A 31 16.82 14.01 -0.45
C ASP A 31 16.19 13.40 0.79
N LEU A 32 14.87 13.54 0.96
CA LEU A 32 14.15 12.83 2.02
C LEU A 32 14.24 11.31 1.81
N LEU A 33 13.88 10.83 0.62
CA LEU A 33 13.73 9.40 0.32
C LEU A 33 15.07 8.65 0.20
N ARG A 34 16.20 9.36 0.09
CA ARG A 34 17.55 8.78 0.23
C ARG A 34 17.89 8.40 1.68
N LYS A 35 17.22 9.00 2.66
CA LYS A 35 17.53 8.75 4.08
C LYS A 35 17.16 7.31 4.44
N PRO A 36 18.02 6.57 5.16
CA PRO A 36 17.70 5.19 5.57
C PRO A 36 16.40 5.05 6.35
N GLN A 37 15.99 6.08 7.07
CA GLN A 37 14.76 6.11 7.89
C GLN A 37 13.50 6.44 7.08
N ALA A 38 13.63 6.86 5.81
CA ALA A 38 12.50 7.18 4.96
C ALA A 38 11.97 5.91 4.28
N ALA A 39 10.99 5.27 4.91
CA ALA A 39 10.31 4.11 4.34
C ALA A 39 9.49 4.50 3.10
N SER A 40 9.47 3.63 2.10
CA SER A 40 8.58 3.77 0.93
C SER A 40 7.22 3.11 1.19
N TYR A 41 7.18 2.06 2.00
CA TYR A 41 5.93 1.43 2.41
C TYR A 41 6.06 0.77 3.78
N GLU A 42 4.91 0.59 4.43
CA GLU A 42 4.75 -0.29 5.58
C GLU A 42 4.13 -1.60 5.10
N LEU A 43 4.60 -2.72 5.63
CA LEU A 43 3.98 -4.03 5.46
C LEU A 43 3.50 -4.53 6.83
N GLY A 44 2.21 -4.79 6.92
CA GLY A 44 1.61 -5.46 8.06
C GLY A 44 1.19 -6.88 7.69
N ILE A 45 1.52 -7.85 8.56
CA ILE A 45 1.07 -9.23 8.43
C ILE A 45 0.34 -9.62 9.71
N GLY A 46 -0.89 -10.09 9.57
CA GLY A 46 -1.74 -10.53 10.68
C GLY A 46 -2.25 -11.94 10.48
N ILE A 47 -2.27 -12.76 11.54
CA ILE A 47 -3.03 -14.01 11.56
C ILE A 47 -4.31 -13.76 12.34
N VAL A 48 -5.45 -13.87 11.66
CA VAL A 48 -6.76 -13.54 12.22
C VAL A 48 -7.66 -14.77 12.21
N PRO A 49 -8.22 -15.19 13.36
CA PRO A 49 -9.18 -16.28 13.41
C PRO A 49 -10.48 -15.90 12.69
N VAL A 50 -11.10 -16.85 12.00
CA VAL A 50 -12.40 -16.65 11.34
C VAL A 50 -13.51 -16.95 12.35
N PRO A 51 -14.37 -15.97 12.70
CA PRO A 51 -15.42 -16.19 13.69
C PRO A 51 -16.34 -17.36 13.31
N GLY A 52 -16.45 -18.36 14.17
CA GLY A 52 -17.31 -19.53 13.96
C GLY A 52 -16.67 -20.66 13.13
N GLU A 53 -15.41 -20.55 12.73
CA GLU A 53 -14.66 -21.61 12.04
C GLU A 53 -13.40 -21.98 12.81
N ASP A 54 -12.98 -23.25 12.72
CA ASP A 54 -11.65 -23.71 13.17
C ASP A 54 -10.58 -23.42 12.11
N LYS A 55 -10.50 -22.15 11.69
CA LYS A 55 -9.58 -21.66 10.66
C LYS A 55 -9.10 -20.25 10.98
N ALA A 56 -7.92 -19.91 10.46
CA ALA A 56 -7.40 -18.54 10.47
C ALA A 56 -7.05 -18.10 9.04
N VAL A 57 -7.07 -16.78 8.83
CA VAL A 57 -6.59 -16.13 7.61
C VAL A 57 -5.30 -15.38 7.91
N VAL A 58 -4.36 -15.47 6.96
CA VAL A 58 -3.21 -14.57 6.93
C VAL A 58 -3.62 -13.35 6.13
N LEU A 59 -3.57 -12.18 6.76
CA LEU A 59 -3.77 -10.88 6.14
C LEU A 59 -2.41 -10.24 5.91
N ALA A 60 -2.18 -9.75 4.71
CA ALA A 60 -1.03 -8.90 4.41
C ALA A 60 -1.54 -7.55 3.88
N SER A 61 -1.10 -6.45 4.48
CA SER A 61 -1.46 -5.10 4.09
C SER A 61 -0.21 -4.29 3.74
N VAL A 62 -0.31 -3.53 2.66
CA VAL A 62 0.73 -2.59 2.24
C VAL A 62 0.18 -1.18 2.39
N ILE A 63 0.89 -0.33 3.12
CA ILE A 63 0.57 1.09 3.25
C ILE A 63 1.66 1.90 2.56
N LEU A 64 1.28 2.71 1.59
CA LEU A 64 2.20 3.61 0.90
C LEU A 64 2.68 4.71 1.86
N MET A 65 4.00 4.85 2.00
CA MET A 65 4.64 5.86 2.85
C MET A 65 5.31 6.92 1.97
N ASN A 66 5.39 8.15 2.46
CA ASN A 66 6.02 9.27 1.76
C ASN A 66 5.47 9.46 0.32
N ALA A 67 4.14 9.39 0.17
CA ALA A 67 3.46 9.55 -1.11
C ALA A 67 3.74 10.93 -1.75
N GLN A 68 3.86 10.93 -3.07
CA GLN A 68 4.17 12.09 -3.90
C GLN A 68 2.93 12.67 -4.57
N SER A 69 1.83 11.92 -4.65
CA SER A 69 0.53 12.43 -5.07
C SER A 69 0.09 13.59 -4.19
N ARG A 70 -0.57 14.59 -4.79
CA ARG A 70 -1.07 15.78 -4.10
C ARG A 70 -2.53 16.02 -4.43
N GLY A 71 -3.31 16.10 -3.35
CA GLY A 71 -4.73 16.41 -3.41
C GLY A 71 -5.02 17.91 -3.27
N ILE A 72 -6.30 18.22 -3.30
CA ILE A 72 -6.86 19.55 -3.13
C ILE A 72 -8.02 19.45 -2.12
N ILE A 73 -8.07 20.39 -1.18
CA ILE A 73 -9.22 20.61 -0.29
C ILE A 73 -9.77 21.99 -0.60
N ARG A 74 -11.08 22.09 -0.84
CA ARG A 74 -11.76 23.37 -1.14
C ARG A 74 -13.00 23.51 -0.29
N LEU A 75 -13.29 24.74 0.10
CA LEU A 75 -14.59 25.07 0.68
C LEU A 75 -15.68 24.77 -0.35
N ARG A 76 -16.76 24.15 0.13
CA ARG A 76 -17.95 23.88 -0.68
C ARG A 76 -18.79 25.14 -0.88
N SER A 77 -18.84 25.99 0.14
CA SER A 77 -19.60 27.24 0.17
C SER A 77 -18.99 28.17 1.23
N ASN A 78 -19.63 29.32 1.48
CA ASN A 78 -19.26 30.23 2.56
C ASN A 78 -19.82 29.81 3.94
N ASP A 79 -20.59 28.72 4.00
CA ASP A 79 -21.11 28.17 5.25
C ASP A 79 -19.98 27.40 5.97
N PRO A 80 -19.56 27.83 7.17
CA PRO A 80 -18.49 27.17 7.91
C PRO A 80 -18.86 25.74 8.35
N ASP A 81 -20.15 25.39 8.41
CA ASP A 81 -20.62 24.05 8.80
C ASP A 81 -20.70 23.08 7.60
N ALA A 82 -20.57 23.58 6.38
CA ALA A 82 -20.59 22.75 5.18
C ALA A 82 -19.30 21.93 5.04
N GLN A 83 -19.44 20.61 4.88
CA GLN A 83 -18.29 19.73 4.65
C GLN A 83 -17.50 20.15 3.40
N PRO A 84 -16.16 20.25 3.48
CA PRO A 84 -15.35 20.65 2.34
C PRO A 84 -15.40 19.61 1.22
N ILE A 85 -14.98 20.02 0.03
CA ILE A 85 -14.71 19.12 -1.07
C ILE A 85 -13.26 18.65 -0.93
N ILE A 86 -13.06 17.33 -0.84
CA ILE A 86 -11.75 16.72 -0.66
C ILE A 86 -11.45 15.83 -1.88
N HIS A 87 -10.38 16.14 -2.60
CA HIS A 87 -9.86 15.33 -3.68
C HIS A 87 -8.42 14.93 -3.36
N LEU A 88 -8.20 13.71 -2.91
CA LEU A 88 -6.87 13.28 -2.44
C LEU A 88 -5.91 12.89 -3.58
N ASN A 89 -6.45 12.64 -4.78
CA ASN A 89 -5.68 12.28 -5.98
C ASN A 89 -4.74 11.09 -5.73
N TYR A 90 -5.18 10.12 -4.93
CA TYR A 90 -4.37 8.94 -4.62
C TYR A 90 -3.87 8.28 -5.89
N LEU A 91 -2.60 7.86 -5.84
CA LEU A 91 -1.92 7.13 -6.92
C LEU A 91 -1.84 7.86 -8.27
N GLN A 92 -2.07 9.18 -8.32
CA GLN A 92 -1.83 9.96 -9.53
C GLN A 92 -0.34 10.07 -9.87
N HIS A 93 0.54 10.13 -8.86
CA HIS A 93 1.97 10.25 -9.10
C HIS A 93 2.58 8.89 -9.52
N PRO A 94 3.41 8.81 -10.60
CA PRO A 94 4.03 7.57 -11.05
C PRO A 94 4.83 6.83 -9.97
N TYR A 95 5.62 7.57 -9.18
CA TYR A 95 6.35 7.03 -8.02
C TYR A 95 5.47 6.23 -7.06
N ASP A 96 4.28 6.74 -6.74
CA ASP A 96 3.37 6.10 -5.77
C ASP A 96 2.89 4.74 -6.27
N ARG A 97 2.53 4.67 -7.56
CA ARG A 97 2.16 3.40 -8.21
C ARG A 97 3.32 2.43 -8.23
N ARG A 98 4.52 2.90 -8.60
CA ARG A 98 5.72 2.06 -8.65
C ARG A 98 6.05 1.45 -7.29
N VAL A 99 6.00 2.24 -6.22
CA VAL A 99 6.24 1.75 -4.86
C VAL A 99 5.21 0.70 -4.45
N LEU A 100 3.92 0.94 -4.70
CA LEU A 100 2.86 -0.02 -4.36
C LEU A 100 3.00 -1.34 -5.12
N ILE A 101 3.29 -1.28 -6.42
CA ILE A 101 3.52 -2.49 -7.23
C ILE A 101 4.66 -3.32 -6.64
N GLU A 102 5.80 -2.69 -6.37
CA GLU A 102 6.98 -3.38 -5.86
C GLU A 102 6.76 -3.92 -4.43
N ALA A 103 6.05 -3.18 -3.60
CA ALA A 103 5.69 -3.62 -2.25
C ALA A 103 4.75 -4.84 -2.27
N ILE A 104 3.75 -4.83 -3.16
CA ILE A 104 2.82 -5.96 -3.33
C ILE A 104 3.56 -7.17 -3.89
N LYS A 105 4.43 -7.01 -4.89
CA LYS A 105 5.28 -8.11 -5.39
C LYS A 105 6.12 -8.74 -4.30
N GLN A 106 6.80 -7.93 -3.48
CA GLN A 106 7.59 -8.43 -2.35
C GLN A 106 6.73 -9.12 -1.31
N THR A 107 5.51 -8.64 -1.08
CA THR A 107 4.56 -9.27 -0.17
C THR A 107 4.12 -10.63 -0.71
N LEU A 108 3.77 -10.73 -1.99
CA LEU A 108 3.42 -12.00 -2.63
C LEU A 108 4.59 -12.99 -2.59
N ASP A 109 5.80 -12.52 -2.90
CA ASP A 109 7.01 -13.33 -2.84
C ASP A 109 7.25 -13.88 -1.42
N LEU A 110 7.13 -13.02 -0.41
CA LEU A 110 7.22 -13.43 0.99
C LEU A 110 6.14 -14.45 1.37
N MET A 111 4.89 -14.25 0.96
CA MET A 111 3.82 -15.18 1.27
C MET A 111 4.02 -16.54 0.59
N LEU A 112 4.42 -16.55 -0.68
CA LEU A 112 4.62 -17.77 -1.48
C LEU A 112 5.84 -18.58 -1.04
N HIS A 113 6.89 -17.93 -0.52
CA HIS A 113 8.14 -18.57 -0.11
C HIS A 113 8.34 -18.63 1.41
N SER A 114 7.31 -18.31 2.20
CA SER A 114 7.33 -18.48 3.66
C SER A 114 6.95 -19.89 4.08
N ASP A 115 7.31 -20.26 5.31
CA ASP A 115 6.83 -21.48 5.97
C ASP A 115 5.41 -21.33 6.57
N LEU A 116 4.68 -20.26 6.22
CA LEU A 116 3.31 -20.09 6.67
C LEU A 116 2.42 -21.17 6.05
N PRO A 117 1.55 -21.84 6.82
CA PRO A 117 0.69 -22.92 6.31
C PRO A 117 -0.50 -22.36 5.51
N VAL A 118 -0.24 -21.57 4.48
CA VAL A 118 -1.24 -20.96 3.61
C VAL A 118 -1.61 -21.95 2.51
N SER A 119 -2.87 -22.35 2.45
CA SER A 119 -3.36 -23.34 1.48
C SER A 119 -3.91 -22.72 0.19
N LYS A 120 -4.39 -21.48 0.25
CA LYS A 120 -4.95 -20.76 -0.90
C LYS A 120 -5.00 -19.25 -0.64
N GLN A 121 -4.91 -18.47 -1.72
CA GLN A 121 -5.28 -17.07 -1.71
C GLN A 121 -6.81 -16.93 -1.73
N ILE A 122 -7.36 -16.11 -0.84
CA ILE A 122 -8.80 -15.80 -0.80
C ILE A 122 -9.08 -14.53 -1.60
N GLU A 123 -8.25 -13.50 -1.41
CA GLU A 123 -8.35 -12.21 -2.07
C GLU A 123 -6.93 -11.69 -2.36
N GLY A 124 -6.77 -10.97 -3.46
CA GLY A 124 -5.50 -10.40 -3.90
C GLY A 124 -5.37 -10.38 -5.43
N PRO A 125 -4.25 -9.88 -5.96
CA PRO A 125 -4.03 -9.85 -7.40
C PRO A 125 -3.96 -11.26 -8.00
N THR A 126 -4.37 -11.39 -9.26
CA THR A 126 -4.41 -12.68 -9.98
C THR A 126 -3.04 -13.19 -10.41
N SER A 127 -2.05 -12.30 -10.53
CA SER A 127 -0.66 -12.63 -10.79
C SER A 127 0.28 -11.58 -10.20
N THR A 128 1.58 -11.77 -10.40
CA THR A 128 2.64 -10.82 -10.03
C THR A 128 2.94 -9.79 -11.12
N SER A 129 2.14 -9.72 -12.18
CA SER A 129 2.27 -8.67 -13.21
C SER A 129 1.87 -7.29 -12.67
N ASP A 130 2.49 -6.23 -13.22
CA ASP A 130 2.20 -4.85 -12.81
C ASP A 130 0.74 -4.50 -13.09
N GLU A 131 0.20 -4.98 -14.22
CA GLU A 131 -1.18 -4.76 -14.64
C GLU A 131 -2.18 -5.38 -13.65
N ASP A 132 -2.03 -6.65 -13.29
CA ASP A 132 -2.96 -7.33 -12.38
C ASP A 132 -2.91 -6.72 -10.97
N ILE A 133 -1.72 -6.31 -10.52
CA ILE A 133 -1.55 -5.61 -9.25
C ILE A 133 -2.27 -4.26 -9.29
N LEU A 134 -2.12 -3.48 -10.36
CA LEU A 134 -2.80 -2.19 -10.49
C LEU A 134 -4.32 -2.34 -10.59
N VAL A 135 -4.83 -3.40 -11.22
CA VAL A 135 -6.27 -3.72 -11.24
C VAL A 135 -6.78 -4.01 -9.83
N GLN A 136 -6.06 -4.82 -9.04
CA GLN A 136 -6.43 -5.11 -7.66
C GLN A 136 -6.43 -3.83 -6.80
N VAL A 137 -5.36 -3.03 -6.90
CA VAL A 137 -5.24 -1.77 -6.18
C VAL A 137 -6.39 -0.83 -6.53
N SER A 138 -6.72 -0.68 -7.81
CA SER A 138 -7.83 0.17 -8.28
C SER A 138 -9.18 -0.31 -7.76
N SER A 139 -9.42 -1.62 -7.77
CA SER A 139 -10.65 -2.24 -7.24
C SER A 139 -10.80 -1.98 -5.75
N PHE A 140 -9.72 -2.13 -4.98
CA PHE A 140 -9.72 -1.83 -3.54
C PHE A 140 -10.06 -0.36 -3.28
N TRP A 141 -9.45 0.59 -4.01
CA TRP A 141 -9.74 2.02 -3.86
C TRP A 141 -11.19 2.37 -4.18
N GLN A 142 -11.79 1.75 -5.19
CA GLN A 142 -13.22 1.95 -5.50
C GLN A 142 -14.13 1.41 -4.38
N ALA A 143 -13.72 0.34 -3.69
CA ALA A 143 -14.49 -0.21 -2.57
C ALA A 143 -14.42 0.66 -1.31
N ILE A 144 -13.32 1.39 -1.09
CA ILE A 144 -13.14 2.28 0.09
C ILE A 144 -13.44 3.76 -0.17
N GLY A 145 -13.54 4.18 -1.43
CA GLY A 145 -13.82 5.55 -1.85
C GLY A 145 -15.30 5.76 -2.19
N HIS A 146 -16.02 6.42 -1.30
CA HIS A 146 -17.31 7.08 -1.59
C HIS A 146 -17.10 8.57 -1.91
#